data_AF-A0A2N0QST5-F1
#
_entry.id   AF-A0A2N0QST5-F1
#
_cell.length_a   1.000
_cell.length_b   1.000
_cell.length_c   1.000
_cell.angle_alpha   90.00
_cell.angle_beta   90.00
_cell.angle_gamma   90.00
#
_symmetry.space_group_name_H-M   'P 1'
#
loop_
_entity.id
_entity.type
_entity.pdbx_description
1 polymer ?
#
loop_
_entity_poly.entity_id
_entity_poly.type
_entity_poly.pdbx_seq_one_letter_code
_entity_poly.pdbx_strand_id
1 'polypeptide(L)'
;MANDILQKLDFINQKLDAVIKRRRQEIEDIPLNEPLPNDILTSMIIKNTLRDDNYIETGANRIMPDSEIRVNLLDGIIGGTYKSANMLSYIIYYIAHHPIVKMKMLKEIDNVFQGDIIRPITKDDFYNLKYCEAIVNMILI
;
A
#
# COMPACT_ATOMS: atom_id res chain seq x y z
N MET A 1 -10.22 -7.31 -28.56
CA MET A 1 -8.96 -7.33 -27.79
C MET A 1 -8.42 -5.93 -27.50
N ALA A 2 -7.99 -5.14 -28.51
CA ALA A 2 -7.49 -3.78 -28.27
C ALA A 2 -8.55 -2.83 -27.68
N ASN A 3 -9.78 -2.90 -28.21
CA ASN A 3 -10.92 -2.12 -27.70
C ASN A 3 -11.25 -2.46 -26.23
N ASP A 4 -11.16 -3.74 -25.86
CA ASP A 4 -11.45 -4.21 -24.49
C ASP A 4 -10.39 -3.74 -23.49
N ILE A 5 -9.13 -3.66 -23.92
CA ILE A 5 -8.03 -3.13 -23.09
C ILE A 5 -8.24 -1.63 -22.85
N LEU A 6 -8.57 -0.87 -23.90
CA LEU A 6 -8.84 0.56 -23.79
C LEU A 6 -10.02 0.83 -22.84
N GLN A 7 -11.13 0.10 -23.00
CA GLN A 7 -12.28 0.21 -22.10
C GLN A 7 -11.93 -0.07 -20.63
N LYS A 8 -11.07 -1.07 -20.36
CA LYS A 8 -10.61 -1.37 -18.99
C LYS A 8 -9.72 -0.26 -18.43
N LEU A 9 -8.82 0.30 -19.25
CA LEU A 9 -7.97 1.42 -18.84
C LEU A 9 -8.80 2.67 -18.55
N ASP A 10 -9.81 2.96 -19.38
CA ASP A 10 -10.72 4.07 -19.16
C ASP A 10 -11.50 3.89 -17.86
N PHE A 11 -12.00 2.69 -17.59
CA PHE A 11 -12.66 2.38 -16.32
C PHE A 11 -11.73 2.60 -15.12
N ILE A 12 -10.49 2.10 -15.18
CA ILE A 12 -9.49 2.30 -14.12
C ILE A 12 -9.22 3.79 -13.92
N ASN A 13 -8.98 4.53 -15.00
CA ASN A 13 -8.71 5.96 -14.95
C ASN A 13 -9.86 6.72 -14.28
N GLN A 14 -11.11 6.43 -14.66
CA GLN A 14 -12.30 7.03 -14.04
C GLN A 14 -12.38 6.75 -12.53
N LYS A 15 -12.02 5.54 -12.09
CA LYS A 15 -12.00 5.21 -10.66
C LYS A 15 -10.90 5.95 -9.90
N LEU A 16 -9.70 6.03 -10.47
CA LEU A 16 -8.59 6.76 -9.86
C LEU A 16 -8.87 8.26 -9.81
N ASP A 17 -9.44 8.83 -10.88
CA ASP A 17 -9.84 10.25 -10.92
C ASP A 17 -10.89 10.56 -9.84
N ALA A 18 -11.85 9.66 -9.63
CA ALA A 18 -12.83 9.82 -8.56
C ALA A 18 -12.20 9.80 -7.15
N VAL A 19 -11.18 8.97 -6.93
CA VAL A 19 -10.40 8.93 -5.68
C VAL A 19 -9.63 10.23 -5.48
N ILE A 20 -8.92 10.71 -6.51
CA ILE A 20 -8.14 11.96 -6.46
C ILE A 20 -9.08 13.14 -6.18
N LYS A 21 -10.18 13.24 -6.94
CA LYS A 21 -11.17 14.34 -6.78
C LYS A 21 -11.76 14.36 -5.38
N ARG A 22 -12.12 13.19 -4.82
CA ARG A 22 -12.63 13.09 -3.46
C ARG A 22 -11.59 13.59 -2.45
N ARG A 23 -10.33 13.13 -2.55
CA ARG A 23 -9.29 13.56 -1.62
C ARG A 23 -8.98 15.05 -1.73
N ARG A 24 -9.00 15.64 -2.93
CA ARG A 24 -8.85 17.09 -3.09
C ARG A 24 -9.95 17.86 -2.35
N GLN A 25 -11.21 17.43 -2.49
CA GLN A 25 -12.33 18.04 -1.76
C GLN A 25 -12.13 17.92 -0.24
N GLU A 26 -11.76 16.73 0.26
CA GLU A 26 -11.47 16.52 1.68
C GLU A 26 -10.39 17.48 2.19
N ILE A 27 -9.34 17.73 1.40
CA ILE A 27 -8.25 18.66 1.76
C ILE A 27 -8.72 20.12 1.75
N GLU A 28 -9.55 20.51 0.77
CA GLU A 28 -10.13 21.85 0.66
C GLU A 28 -11.10 22.15 1.81
N ASP A 29 -11.85 21.15 2.26
CA ASP A 29 -12.82 21.28 3.36
C ASP A 29 -12.14 21.39 4.74
N ILE A 30 -10.88 20.94 4.87
CA ILE A 30 -10.11 21.01 6.12
C ILE A 30 -9.38 22.37 6.21
N PRO A 31 -9.65 23.18 7.28
CA PRO A 31 -8.98 24.46 7.50
C PRO A 31 -7.45 24.38 7.42
N LEU A 32 -6.80 25.47 6.97
CA LEU A 32 -5.34 25.51 6.75
C LEU A 32 -4.53 25.20 8.02
N ASN A 33 -5.06 25.56 9.19
CA ASN A 33 -4.43 25.35 10.50
C ASN A 33 -4.66 23.95 11.08
N GLU A 34 -5.49 23.12 10.44
CA GLU A 34 -5.73 21.75 10.86
C GLU A 34 -4.81 20.77 10.12
N PRO A 35 -4.38 19.68 10.79
CA PRO A 35 -3.51 18.70 10.19
C PRO A 35 -4.23 17.89 9.11
N LEU A 36 -3.52 17.54 8.04
CA LEU A 36 -3.99 16.61 7.01
C LEU A 36 -3.51 15.18 7.32
N PRO A 37 -4.18 14.16 6.77
CA PRO A 37 -3.68 12.79 6.81
C PRO A 37 -2.29 12.66 6.17
N ASN A 38 -1.36 12.00 6.86
CA ASN A 38 -0.02 11.74 6.34
C ASN A 38 0.01 10.44 5.51
N ASP A 39 -0.55 10.52 4.31
CA ASP A 39 -0.55 9.43 3.33
C ASP A 39 -0.06 9.90 1.95
N ILE A 40 0.36 8.93 1.12
CA ILE A 40 1.02 9.20 -0.17
C ILE A 40 0.14 10.06 -1.10
N LEU A 41 -1.18 9.83 -1.15
CA LEU A 41 -2.08 10.59 -2.02
C LEU A 41 -2.17 12.04 -1.56
N THR A 42 -2.32 12.25 -0.25
CA THR A 42 -2.33 13.60 0.34
C THR A 42 -1.01 14.32 0.06
N SER A 43 0.14 13.66 0.26
CA SER A 43 1.47 14.21 0.00
C SER A 43 1.67 14.62 -1.47
N MET A 44 1.15 13.84 -2.43
CA MET A 44 1.21 14.21 -3.85
C MET A 44 0.31 15.41 -4.18
N ILE A 45 -0.89 15.47 -3.60
CA ILE A 45 -1.87 16.55 -3.85
C ILE A 45 -1.37 17.89 -3.32
N ILE A 46 -0.83 17.91 -2.09
CA ILE A 46 -0.41 19.15 -1.43
C ILE A 46 1.00 19.58 -1.81
N LYS A 47 1.76 18.76 -2.54
CA LYS A 47 3.12 19.08 -2.94
C LYS A 47 3.17 20.45 -3.61
N ASN A 48 4.08 21.30 -3.15
CA ASN A 48 4.27 22.67 -3.64
C ASN A 48 3.06 23.60 -3.43
N THR A 49 2.19 23.30 -2.47
CA THR A 49 1.11 24.19 -2.01
C THR A 49 1.44 24.78 -0.64
N LEU A 50 0.63 25.73 -0.15
CA LEU A 50 0.74 26.27 1.22
C LEU A 50 0.57 25.21 2.32
N ARG A 51 0.07 24.01 1.97
CA ARG A 51 -0.07 22.87 2.89
C ARG A 51 1.12 21.91 2.82
N ASP A 52 2.13 22.16 1.98
CA ASP A 52 3.39 21.39 1.96
C ASP A 52 4.33 21.90 3.06
N ASP A 53 4.73 21.02 3.98
CA ASP A 53 5.70 21.33 5.03
C ASP A 53 7.04 21.87 4.48
N ASN A 54 7.38 21.51 3.23
CA ASN A 54 8.61 21.94 2.55
C ASN A 54 8.34 23.05 1.52
N TYR A 55 7.27 23.82 1.67
CA TYR A 55 6.94 24.91 0.75
C TYR A 55 8.03 26.00 0.74
N ILE A 56 8.53 26.33 -0.46
CA ILE A 56 9.46 27.44 -0.68
C ILE A 56 8.80 28.42 -1.65
N GLU A 57 8.59 29.65 -1.19
CA GLU A 57 7.86 30.72 -1.90
C GLU A 57 8.57 31.22 -3.18
N THR A 58 9.82 30.80 -3.43
CA THR A 58 10.68 31.32 -4.51
C THR A 58 10.36 30.80 -5.92
N GLY A 59 9.19 30.21 -6.14
CA GLY A 59 8.45 30.42 -7.40
C GLY A 59 8.77 29.55 -8.62
N ALA A 60 9.35 28.35 -8.47
CA ALA A 60 9.55 27.42 -9.61
C ALA A 60 8.87 26.06 -9.45
N ASN A 61 8.04 25.87 -8.43
CA ASN A 61 7.54 24.56 -8.07
C ASN A 61 6.10 24.36 -8.57
N ARG A 62 5.96 23.58 -9.65
CA ARG A 62 4.66 23.21 -10.25
C ARG A 62 3.90 22.23 -9.34
N ILE A 63 2.58 22.42 -9.20
CA ILE A 63 1.69 21.44 -8.56
C ILE A 63 1.65 20.17 -9.40
N MET A 64 1.56 18.99 -8.77
CA MET A 64 1.41 17.74 -9.51
C MET A 64 0.00 17.66 -10.15
N PRO A 65 -0.11 17.54 -11.48
CA PRO A 65 -1.40 17.41 -12.14
C PRO A 65 -2.01 16.04 -11.88
N ASP A 66 -3.34 15.95 -11.94
CA ASP A 66 -4.08 14.72 -11.65
C ASP A 66 -3.66 13.55 -12.53
N SER A 67 -3.23 13.80 -13.78
CA SER A 67 -2.70 12.75 -14.65
C SER A 67 -1.43 12.11 -14.10
N GLU A 68 -0.54 12.88 -13.49
CA GLU A 68 0.69 12.37 -12.87
C GLU A 68 0.38 11.67 -11.55
N ILE A 69 -0.50 12.25 -10.73
CA ILE A 69 -0.99 11.62 -9.49
C ILE A 69 -1.62 10.26 -9.81
N ARG A 70 -2.44 10.19 -10.86
CA ARG A 70 -3.10 8.96 -11.32
C ARG A 70 -2.10 7.89 -11.73
N VAL A 71 -1.08 8.25 -12.50
CA VAL A 71 -0.04 7.30 -12.92
C VAL A 71 0.74 6.79 -11.71
N ASN A 72 1.14 7.66 -10.78
CA ASN A 72 1.83 7.25 -9.56
C ASN A 72 0.96 6.35 -8.66
N LEU A 73 -0.33 6.67 -8.53
CA LEU A 73 -1.26 5.85 -7.75
C LEU A 73 -1.44 4.46 -8.41
N LEU A 74 -1.58 4.41 -9.73
CA LEU A 74 -1.68 3.15 -10.47
C LEU A 74 -0.41 2.31 -10.34
N ASP A 75 0.77 2.93 -10.50
CA ASP A 75 2.06 2.27 -10.36
C ASP A 75 2.24 1.68 -8.95
N GLY A 76 1.92 2.46 -7.91
CA GLY A 76 1.96 1.97 -6.52
C GLY A 76 1.03 0.78 -6.28
N ILE A 77 -0.21 0.83 -6.79
CA ILE A 77 -1.18 -0.28 -6.66
C ILE A 77 -0.69 -1.53 -7.39
N ILE A 78 -0.24 -1.41 -8.64
CA ILE A 78 0.23 -2.54 -9.45
C ILE A 78 1.49 -3.14 -8.81
N GLY A 79 2.47 -2.29 -8.49
CA GLY A 79 3.75 -2.69 -7.90
C GLY A 79 3.57 -3.43 -6.58
N GLY A 80 2.66 -2.95 -5.73
CA GLY A 80 2.37 -3.56 -4.43
C GLY A 80 1.51 -4.82 -4.50
N THR A 81 0.58 -4.91 -5.46
CA THR A 81 -0.40 -6.02 -5.51
C THR A 81 0.15 -7.25 -6.23
N TYR A 82 0.67 -7.08 -7.45
CA TYR A 82 1.02 -8.22 -8.30
C TYR A 82 2.14 -9.08 -7.69
N LYS A 83 3.22 -8.43 -7.22
CA LYS A 83 4.37 -9.13 -6.64
C LYS A 83 3.99 -9.82 -5.33
N SER A 84 3.30 -9.12 -4.43
CA SER A 84 2.89 -9.67 -3.13
C SER A 84 1.90 -10.82 -3.27
N ALA A 85 0.94 -10.75 -4.20
CA ALA A 85 -0.03 -11.82 -4.42
C ALA A 85 0.64 -13.10 -4.94
N ASN A 86 1.58 -12.97 -5.90
CA ASN A 86 2.35 -14.11 -6.40
C ASN A 86 3.23 -14.71 -5.32
N MET A 87 3.93 -13.86 -4.55
CA MET A 87 4.76 -14.32 -3.43
C MET A 87 3.93 -15.09 -2.40
N LEU A 88 2.78 -14.56 -2.01
CA LEU A 88 1.86 -15.23 -1.09
C LEU A 88 1.41 -16.59 -1.63
N SER A 89 1.13 -16.68 -2.94
CA SER A 89 0.77 -17.94 -3.59
C SER A 89 1.88 -18.97 -3.49
N TYR A 90 3.14 -18.58 -3.71
CA TYR A 90 4.30 -19.46 -3.55
C TYR A 90 4.51 -19.88 -2.08
N ILE A 91 4.33 -18.95 -1.13
CA ILE A 91 4.40 -19.23 0.31
C ILE A 91 3.38 -20.30 0.69
N ILE A 92 2.11 -20.11 0.31
CA ILE A 92 1.04 -21.05 0.60
C ILE A 92 1.33 -22.42 -0.03
N TYR A 93 1.78 -22.44 -1.29
CA TYR A 93 2.17 -23.66 -1.99
C TYR A 93 3.29 -24.40 -1.25
N TYR A 94 4.37 -23.70 -0.90
CA TYR A 94 5.52 -24.27 -0.19
C TYR A 94 5.12 -24.87 1.17
N ILE A 95 4.36 -24.12 1.98
CA ILE A 95 3.87 -24.57 3.28
C ILE A 95 2.98 -25.81 3.15
N ALA A 96 2.11 -25.86 2.14
CA ALA A 96 1.21 -26.98 1.92
C ALA A 96 1.95 -28.30 1.59
N HIS A 97 3.09 -28.21 0.91
CA HIS A 97 3.89 -29.37 0.51
C HIS A 97 4.95 -29.79 1.55
N HIS A 98 5.12 -29.01 2.63
CA HIS A 98 6.11 -29.29 3.67
C HIS A 98 5.49 -29.29 5.07
N PRO A 99 4.92 -30.43 5.51
CA PRO A 99 4.21 -30.54 6.79
C PRO A 99 5.04 -30.12 8.01
N ILE A 100 6.35 -30.39 8.00
CA ILE A 100 7.26 -30.00 9.10
C ILE A 100 7.40 -28.48 9.17
N VAL A 101 7.50 -27.79 8.03
CA VAL A 101 7.55 -26.32 7.95
C VAL A 101 6.23 -25.75 8.47
N LYS A 102 5.10 -26.26 7.97
CA LYS A 102 3.76 -25.86 8.42
C LYS A 102 3.61 -25.99 9.94
N MET A 103 4.02 -27.12 10.51
CA MET A 103 3.93 -27.36 11.95
C MET A 103 4.78 -26.36 12.75
N LYS A 104 6.02 -26.09 12.32
CA LYS A 104 6.90 -25.12 12.99
C LYS A 104 6.36 -23.69 12.91
N MET A 105 5.82 -23.30 11.76
CA MET A 105 5.19 -22.00 11.55
C MET A 105 3.96 -21.82 12.46
N LEU A 106 3.05 -22.79 12.49
CA LEU A 106 1.87 -22.71 13.36
C LEU A 106 2.26 -22.64 14.84
N LYS A 107 3.26 -23.43 15.26
CA LYS A 107 3.77 -23.37 16.63
C LYS A 107 4.32 -21.98 16.99
N GLU A 108 5.02 -21.31 16.06
CA GLU A 108 5.49 -19.94 16.29
C GLU A 108 4.30 -18.97 16.44
N ILE A 109 3.33 -19.03 15.53
CA ILE A 109 2.11 -18.21 15.58
C ILE A 109 1.38 -18.43 16.92
N ASP A 110 1.16 -19.68 17.32
CA ASP A 110 0.49 -20.00 18.59
C ASP A 110 1.24 -19.43 19.80
N ASN A 111 2.58 -19.47 19.79
CA ASN A 111 3.39 -18.92 20.88
C ASN A 111 3.36 -17.39 20.94
N VAL A 112 3.35 -16.72 19.78
CA VAL A 112 3.32 -15.25 19.70
C VAL A 112 1.95 -14.70 20.06
N PHE A 113 0.88 -15.30 19.51
CA PHE A 113 -0.48 -14.80 19.69
C PHE A 113 -1.21 -15.39 20.90
N GLN A 114 -0.75 -16.52 21.44
CA GLN A 114 -1.29 -17.17 22.65
C GLN A 114 -2.81 -17.38 22.59
N GLY A 115 -3.35 -17.63 21.39
CA GLY A 115 -4.78 -17.83 21.14
C GLY A 115 -5.58 -16.55 20.85
N ASP A 116 -5.01 -15.35 21.00
CA ASP A 116 -5.65 -14.09 20.60
C ASP A 116 -5.33 -13.75 19.14
N ILE A 117 -6.13 -14.31 18.24
CA ILE A 117 -6.01 -14.12 16.79
C ILE A 117 -6.91 -13.01 16.23
N ILE A 118 -7.69 -12.34 17.10
CA ILE A 118 -8.64 -11.30 16.68
C ILE A 118 -8.13 -9.89 16.97
N ARG A 119 -7.19 -9.73 17.91
CA ARG A 119 -6.57 -8.43 18.16
C ARG A 119 -5.72 -7.97 16.97
N PRO A 120 -5.53 -6.66 16.80
CA PRO A 120 -4.56 -6.13 15.83
C PRO A 120 -3.15 -6.66 16.09
N ILE A 121 -2.43 -6.95 15.01
CA ILE A 121 -1.01 -7.31 15.05
C ILE A 121 -0.21 -6.10 15.50
N THR A 122 0.66 -6.29 16.49
CA THR A 122 1.56 -5.27 17.01
C THR A 122 2.94 -5.38 16.36
N LYS A 123 3.76 -4.35 16.55
CA LYS A 123 5.16 -4.34 16.11
C LYS A 123 5.97 -5.46 16.77
N ASP A 124 5.70 -5.75 18.04
CA ASP A 124 6.42 -6.78 18.79
C ASP A 124 6.04 -8.19 18.31
N ASP A 125 4.78 -8.42 17.93
CA ASP A 125 4.38 -9.68 17.30
C ASP A 125 5.19 -9.91 16.02
N PHE A 126 5.24 -8.88 15.16
CA PHE A 126 5.95 -8.94 13.89
C PHE A 126 7.43 -9.32 14.09
N TYR A 127 8.13 -8.70 15.04
CA TYR A 127 9.54 -9.02 15.33
C TYR A 127 9.75 -10.41 15.96
N ASN A 128 8.71 -11.01 16.53
CA ASN A 128 8.79 -12.34 17.11
C ASN A 128 8.41 -13.47 16.14
N LEU A 129 7.87 -13.15 14.96
CA LEU A 129 7.54 -14.10 13.89
C LEU A 129 8.75 -14.47 13.00
N LYS A 130 9.88 -14.85 13.64
CA LYS A 130 11.18 -15.06 13.00
C LYS A 130 11.19 -16.24 12.01
N TYR A 131 10.46 -17.30 12.29
CA TYR A 131 10.33 -18.46 11.43
C TYR A 131 9.44 -18.15 10.23
N CYS A 132 8.36 -17.38 10.42
CA CYS A 132 7.57 -16.85 9.31
C CYS A 132 8.42 -15.97 8.38
N GLU A 133 9.24 -15.07 8.94
CA GLU A 133 10.20 -14.27 8.17
C GLU A 133 11.18 -15.16 7.40
N ALA A 134 11.71 -16.22 8.02
CA ALA A 134 12.59 -17.16 7.34
C ALA A 134 11.93 -17.87 6.15
N ILE A 135 10.65 -18.24 6.25
CA ILE A 135 9.88 -18.83 5.13
C ILE A 135 9.76 -17.82 3.98
N VAL A 136 9.40 -16.58 4.30
CA VAL A 136 9.28 -15.49 3.32
C VAL A 136 10.61 -15.27 2.59
N ASN A 137 11.71 -15.18 3.34
CA ASN A 137 13.05 -14.96 2.79
C ASN A 137 13.54 -16.12 1.92
N MET A 138 13.23 -17.37 2.29
CA MET A 138 13.62 -18.55 1.50
C MET A 138 12.99 -18.56 0.10
N ILE A 139 11.80 -17.98 -0.05
CA ILE A 139 11.07 -17.91 -1.33
C ILE A 139 11.50 -16.69 -2.15
N LEU A 140 12.05 -15.67 -1.51
CA LEU A 140 12.53 -14.46 -2.16
C LEU A 140 13.91 -14.63 -2.82
N ILE A 141 14.66 -15.68 -2.45
CA ILE A 141 15.97 -16.06 -3.00
C ILE A 141 15.79 -16.98 -4.21
#